data_AF-A0ABD1C3C1-F1
#
_entry.id   AF-A0ABD1C3C1-F1
#
_cell.length_a   1.000
_cell.length_b   1.000
_cell.length_c   1.000
_cell.angle_alpha   90.00
_cell.angle_beta   90.00
_cell.angle_gamma   90.00
#
_symmetry.space_group_name_H-M   'P 1'
#
loop_
_entity.id
_entity.type
_entity.pdbx_description
1 polymer ?
#
loop_
_entity_poly.entity_id
_entity_poly.type
_entity_poly.pdbx_seq_one_letter_code
_entity_poly.pdbx_strand_id
1 'polypeptide(L)'
;MEGGAHKNLIFVYGTLKRNHPNHFLLEDLISSNDAVFIGQRTTGLQYPLVTGLYGIPYLINKSGSGQKIRGELYSVSKRGLVRLDELEGIKVEHYERLPIEVIEEEEEASNGVVLAEAYFAHCRFGERLWEKKGKCGMCEFGENDGVLYVRVKDRPRFSSVLDELEAFVSSTTD
;
A
#
# COMPACT_ATOMS: atom_id res chain seq x y z
N MET A 1 24.15 8.22 25.10
CA MET A 1 24.19 6.79 24.74
C MET A 1 23.24 6.63 23.57
N GLU A 2 23.78 6.54 22.35
CA GLU A 2 23.02 6.39 21.11
C GLU A 2 22.51 4.96 21.00
N GLY A 3 21.21 4.79 21.19
CA GLY A 3 20.46 3.60 20.79
C GLY A 3 19.47 4.00 19.71
N GLY A 4 19.97 4.41 18.54
CA GLY A 4 19.13 4.69 17.39
C GLY A 4 18.47 3.40 16.94
N ALA A 5 17.30 3.08 17.49
CA ALA A 5 16.46 2.01 16.97
C ALA A 5 16.31 2.25 15.47
N HIS A 6 16.72 1.29 14.63
CA HIS A 6 16.45 1.35 13.20
C HIS A 6 14.93 1.45 13.03
N LYS A 7 14.47 2.66 12.71
CA LYS A 7 13.08 2.99 12.45
C LYS A 7 12.82 2.64 10.99
N ASN A 8 11.82 1.81 10.74
CA ASN A 8 11.44 1.39 9.40
C ASN A 8 10.56 2.50 8.82
N LEU A 9 10.92 3.03 7.66
CA LEU A 9 10.12 4.04 6.98
C LEU A 9 9.14 3.34 6.05
N ILE A 10 7.84 3.49 6.32
CA ILE A 10 6.77 2.85 5.58
C ILE A 10 5.94 3.90 4.86
N PHE A 11 5.88 3.79 3.54
CA PHE A 11 5.02 4.59 2.69
C PHE A 11 3.69 3.88 2.49
N VAL A 12 2.61 4.50 2.95
CA VAL A 12 1.25 3.99 2.80
C VAL A 12 0.49 4.83 1.77
N TYR A 13 -0.20 4.15 0.86
CA TYR A 13 -0.88 4.78 -0.28
C TYR A 13 -2.37 4.43 -0.35
N GLY A 14 -2.83 3.48 0.47
CA GLY A 14 -4.17 2.89 0.43
C GLY A 14 -4.89 2.98 1.76
N THR A 15 -5.56 1.90 2.15
CA THR A 15 -6.49 1.88 3.30
C THR A 15 -5.91 2.26 4.67
N LEU A 16 -4.58 2.28 4.80
CA LEU A 16 -3.86 2.72 6.01
C LEU A 16 -3.73 4.25 6.13
N LYS A 17 -3.89 5.03 5.04
CA LYS A 17 -3.79 6.50 5.14
C LYS A 17 -4.86 7.07 6.08
N ARG A 18 -4.67 8.31 6.54
CA ARG A 18 -5.69 9.03 7.31
C ARG A 18 -7.02 9.06 6.58
N ASN A 19 -8.11 9.07 7.35
CA ASN A 19 -9.50 9.01 6.90
C ASN A 19 -9.91 7.72 6.17
N HIS A 20 -9.04 6.70 6.10
CA HIS A 20 -9.35 5.42 5.46
C HIS A 20 -9.64 4.29 6.45
N PRO A 21 -10.31 3.20 6.02
CA PRO A 21 -10.91 2.22 6.93
C PRO A 21 -9.93 1.47 7.85
N ASN A 22 -8.65 1.37 7.49
CA ASN A 22 -7.64 0.66 8.27
C ASN A 22 -6.71 1.62 9.05
N HIS A 23 -6.94 2.93 9.02
CA HIS A 23 -6.08 3.92 9.70
C HIS A 23 -5.99 3.69 11.22
N PHE A 24 -7.04 3.11 11.83
CA PHE A 24 -7.09 2.78 13.25
C PHE A 24 -5.87 1.97 13.72
N LEU A 25 -5.26 1.16 12.84
CA LEU A 25 -4.04 0.41 13.19
C LEU A 25 -2.85 1.35 13.39
N LEU A 26 -2.67 2.34 12.52
CA LEU A 26 -1.60 3.34 12.69
C LEU A 26 -1.88 4.27 13.87
N GLU A 27 -3.14 4.64 14.14
CA GLU A 27 -3.51 5.40 15.34
C GLU A 27 -3.12 4.65 16.63
N ASP A 28 -3.46 3.36 16.70
CA ASP A 28 -3.09 2.50 17.84
C ASP A 28 -1.57 2.39 18.00
N LEU A 29 -0.84 2.20 16.90
CA LEU A 29 0.63 2.18 16.91
C LEU A 29 1.22 3.53 17.34
N ILE A 30 0.66 4.66 16.90
CA ILE A 30 1.09 6.00 17.32
C ILE A 30 0.88 6.16 18.83
N SER A 31 -0.29 5.78 19.34
CA SER A 31 -0.62 5.86 20.77
C SER A 31 0.34 5.02 21.64
N SER A 32 0.84 3.91 21.09
CA SER A 32 1.80 3.01 21.73
C SER A 32 3.27 3.38 21.46
N ASN A 33 3.53 4.54 20.85
CA ASN A 33 4.87 5.01 20.44
C ASN A 33 5.63 4.04 19.50
N ASP A 34 4.87 3.27 18.70
CA ASP A 34 5.38 2.36 17.68
C ASP A 34 5.31 2.94 16.26
N ALA A 35 4.60 4.04 16.06
CA ALA A 35 4.56 4.73 14.78
C ALA A 35 4.60 6.25 14.98
N VAL A 36 5.18 6.96 14.02
CA VAL A 36 5.20 8.43 13.96
C VAL A 36 4.91 8.85 12.53
N PHE A 37 3.90 9.70 12.34
CA PHE A 37 3.65 10.32 11.04
C PHE A 37 4.78 11.30 10.70
N ILE A 38 5.37 11.13 9.52
CA ILE A 38 6.47 11.98 9.04
C ILE A 38 5.93 13.08 8.12
N GLY A 39 5.04 12.75 7.19
CA GLY A 39 4.50 13.71 6.24
C GLY A 39 3.82 13.07 5.03
N GLN A 40 3.16 13.89 4.22
CA GLN A 40 2.69 13.48 2.91
C GLN A 40 3.87 13.35 1.95
N ARG A 41 3.83 12.33 1.09
CA ARG A 41 4.87 12.03 0.11
C ARG A 41 4.25 11.55 -1.19
N THR A 42 5.03 11.69 -2.26
CA THR A 42 4.70 11.15 -3.58
C THR A 42 5.81 10.20 -4.02
N THR A 43 5.49 9.13 -4.76
CA THR A 43 6.52 8.23 -5.30
C THR A 43 7.44 8.96 -6.28
N GLY A 44 8.74 8.70 -6.21
CA GLY A 44 9.74 9.28 -7.12
C GLY A 44 9.52 8.83 -8.57
N LEU A 45 9.18 7.55 -8.75
CA LEU A 45 8.81 6.95 -10.03
C LEU A 45 7.29 6.77 -10.15
N GLN A 46 6.84 6.52 -11.38
CA GLN A 46 5.46 6.15 -11.65
C GLN A 46 5.24 4.66 -11.36
N TYR A 47 4.10 4.34 -10.76
CA TYR A 47 3.64 2.97 -10.51
C TYR A 47 2.15 2.83 -10.85
N PRO A 48 1.68 1.66 -11.27
CA PRO A 48 0.25 1.39 -11.35
C PRO A 48 -0.34 1.22 -9.95
N LEU A 49 -1.38 2.00 -9.65
CA LEU A 49 -2.25 1.82 -8.50
C LEU A 49 -3.67 1.54 -8.99
N VAL A 50 -4.24 0.41 -8.58
CA VAL A 50 -5.58 -0.02 -9.00
C VAL A 50 -6.40 -0.55 -7.84
N THR A 51 -7.72 -0.49 -7.98
CA THR A 51 -8.65 -1.12 -7.03
C THR A 51 -9.03 -2.51 -7.52
N GLY A 52 -8.73 -3.53 -6.73
CA GLY A 52 -9.11 -4.93 -6.99
C GLY A 52 -10.49 -5.29 -6.44
N LEU A 53 -10.69 -6.57 -6.13
CA LEU A 53 -11.90 -7.04 -5.46
C LEU A 53 -12.06 -6.34 -4.09
N TYR A 54 -13.29 -6.19 -3.62
CA TYR A 54 -13.61 -5.62 -2.31
C TYR A 54 -13.09 -4.20 -2.06
N GLY A 55 -12.84 -3.42 -3.12
CA GLY A 55 -12.31 -2.06 -2.97
C GLY A 55 -10.86 -2.01 -2.47
N ILE A 56 -10.12 -3.13 -2.56
CA ILE A 56 -8.75 -3.22 -2.04
C ILE A 56 -7.78 -2.50 -3.00
N PRO A 57 -6.94 -1.55 -2.53
CA PRO A 57 -5.95 -0.88 -3.36
C PRO A 57 -4.69 -1.72 -3.54
N TYR A 58 -4.19 -1.82 -4.76
CA TYR A 58 -3.00 -2.58 -5.13
C TYR A 58 -2.00 -1.68 -5.85
N LEU A 59 -0.86 -1.40 -5.23
CA LEU A 59 0.30 -0.83 -5.89
C LEU A 59 1.09 -1.95 -6.57
N ILE A 60 1.31 -1.84 -7.87
CA ILE A 60 1.91 -2.92 -8.68
C ILE A 60 3.38 -2.58 -8.91
N ASN A 61 4.27 -3.55 -8.70
CA ASN A 61 5.71 -3.34 -8.86
C ASN A 61 6.11 -3.31 -10.35
N LYS A 62 5.70 -2.23 -11.03
CA LYS A 62 5.98 -1.96 -12.44
C LYS A 62 6.37 -0.50 -12.62
N SER A 63 7.59 -0.17 -12.19
CA SER A 63 8.11 1.19 -12.26
C SER A 63 8.09 1.75 -13.68
N GLY A 64 7.76 3.03 -13.83
CA GLY A 64 7.67 3.72 -15.13
C GLY A 64 6.33 3.52 -15.85
N SER A 65 5.38 2.80 -15.24
CA SER A 65 3.99 2.68 -15.71
C SER A 65 3.03 3.32 -14.71
N GLY A 66 1.81 3.66 -15.13
CA GLY A 66 0.81 4.22 -14.22
C GLY A 66 1.04 5.71 -13.94
N GLN A 67 1.08 6.10 -12.67
CA GLN A 67 1.17 7.50 -12.23
C GLN A 67 2.14 7.64 -11.05
N LYS A 68 2.57 8.85 -10.72
CA LYS A 68 3.17 9.10 -9.40
C LYS A 68 2.08 8.99 -8.34
N ILE A 69 2.37 8.25 -7.27
CA ILE A 69 1.36 7.88 -6.27
C ILE A 69 1.51 8.74 -5.03
N ARG A 70 0.43 9.41 -4.63
CA ARG A 70 0.35 10.20 -3.40
C ARG A 70 0.00 9.31 -2.21
N GLY A 71 0.70 9.54 -1.10
CA GLY A 71 0.51 8.79 0.12
C GLY A 71 1.13 9.49 1.33
N GLU A 72 1.37 8.71 2.37
CA GLU A 72 1.82 9.18 3.67
C GLU A 72 3.03 8.34 4.12
N LEU A 73 4.00 9.01 4.72
CA LEU A 73 5.20 8.38 5.25
C LEU A 73 5.13 8.27 6.77
N TYR A 74 5.42 7.08 7.29
CA TYR A 74 5.47 6.79 8.71
C TYR A 74 6.81 6.18 9.10
N SER A 75 7.33 6.57 10.25
CA SER A 75 8.42 5.88 10.93
C SER A 75 7.83 4.86 11.89
N VAL A 76 8.12 3.57 11.71
CA VAL A 76 7.52 2.47 12.46
C VAL A 76 8.59 1.66 13.20
N SER A 77 8.31 1.31 14.46
CA SER A 77 9.14 0.40 15.24
C SER A 77 9.12 -1.02 14.65
N LYS A 78 10.04 -1.89 15.07
CA LYS A 78 10.01 -3.31 14.67
C LYS A 78 8.70 -4.00 15.09
N ARG A 79 8.15 -3.65 16.25
CA ARG A 79 6.88 -4.20 16.75
C ARG A 79 5.70 -3.74 15.90
N GLY A 80 5.66 -2.44 15.57
CA GLY A 80 4.62 -1.90 14.69
C GLY A 80 4.69 -2.51 13.30
N LEU A 81 5.89 -2.73 12.79
CA LEU A 81 6.12 -3.33 11.47
C LEU A 81 5.53 -4.74 11.35
N VAL A 82 5.69 -5.58 12.38
CA VAL A 82 5.09 -6.93 12.41
C VAL A 82 3.56 -6.86 12.30
N ARG A 83 2.93 -5.90 12.97
CA ARG A 83 1.47 -5.73 12.92
C ARG A 83 0.97 -5.25 11.56
N LEU A 84 1.74 -4.38 10.89
CA LEU A 84 1.46 -4.00 9.50
C LEU A 84 1.59 -5.19 8.55
N ASP A 85 2.63 -6.02 8.71
CA ASP A 85 2.84 -7.23 7.89
C ASP A 85 1.74 -8.27 8.05
N GLU A 86 1.17 -8.38 9.25
CA GLU A 86 0.02 -9.23 9.52
C GLU A 86 -1.24 -8.72 8.83
N LEU A 87 -1.51 -7.42 8.88
CA LEU A 87 -2.67 -6.82 8.19
C LEU A 87 -2.57 -6.96 6.67
N GLU A 88 -1.39 -6.65 6.11
CA GLU A 88 -1.12 -6.67 4.66
C GLU A 88 -0.86 -8.10 4.13
N GLY A 89 -0.95 -9.11 4.99
CA GLY A 89 -0.94 -10.51 4.55
C GLY A 89 0.36 -10.96 3.89
N ILE A 90 1.52 -10.48 4.36
CA ILE A 90 2.84 -10.87 3.82
C ILE A 90 3.03 -12.40 3.86
N LYS A 91 2.65 -13.05 4.95
CA LYS A 91 2.80 -14.51 5.13
C LYS A 91 1.94 -15.34 4.19
N VAL A 92 0.83 -14.78 3.71
CA VAL A 92 -0.08 -15.44 2.76
C VAL A 92 0.14 -14.93 1.33
N GLU A 93 1.20 -14.15 1.10
CA GLU A 93 1.59 -13.67 -0.22
C GLU A 93 0.47 -12.84 -0.88
N HIS A 94 -0.21 -12.02 -0.07
CA HIS A 94 -1.19 -11.04 -0.54
C HIS A 94 -0.49 -9.77 -1.03
N TYR A 95 0.40 -9.24 -0.19
CA TYR A 95 1.36 -8.22 -0.57
C TYR A 95 2.78 -8.72 -0.34
N GLU A 96 3.73 -8.03 -0.94
CA GLU A 96 5.15 -8.12 -0.63
C GLU A 96 5.66 -6.74 -0.23
N ARG A 97 6.53 -6.66 0.78
CA ARG A 97 7.13 -5.38 1.18
C ARG A 97 8.42 -5.17 0.40
N LEU A 98 8.48 -4.11 -0.39
CA LEU A 98 9.62 -3.79 -1.24
C LEU A 98 10.07 -2.33 -1.03
N PRO A 99 11.35 -2.01 -1.29
CA PRO A 99 11.85 -0.64 -1.25
C PRO A 99 11.14 0.26 -2.25
N ILE A 100 10.94 1.52 -1.88
CA ILE A 100 10.38 2.56 -2.74
C ILE A 100 11.02 3.92 -2.43
N GLU A 101 11.28 4.70 -3.47
CA GLU A 101 11.73 6.08 -3.32
C GLU A 101 10.52 7.01 -3.30
N VAL A 102 10.48 7.90 -2.31
CA VAL A 102 9.43 8.91 -2.18
C VAL A 102 10.01 10.30 -2.01
N ILE A 103 9.30 11.30 -2.49
CA ILE A 103 9.69 12.72 -2.51
C ILE A 103 8.60 13.57 -1.85
N GLU A 104 8.98 14.75 -1.39
CA GLU A 104 8.00 15.79 -1.02
C GLU A 104 7.22 16.28 -2.25
N GLU A 105 5.97 16.70 -2.08
CA GLU A 105 5.15 17.25 -3.18
C GLU A 105 5.68 18.61 -3.66
N GLU A 106 6.28 19.39 -2.76
CA GLU A 106 6.73 20.76 -3.00
C GLU A 106 8.26 20.82 -3.02
N GLU A 107 8.93 20.23 -4.01
CA GLU A 107 10.25 20.69 -4.48
C GLU A 107 10.77 19.81 -5.64
N GLU A 108 10.91 20.41 -6.82
CA GLU A 108 11.76 19.92 -7.90
C GLU A 108 13.23 20.15 -7.52
N ALA A 109 13.73 19.54 -6.44
CA ALA A 109 15.11 19.68 -6.04
C ALA A 109 15.65 18.42 -5.37
N SER A 110 16.84 18.06 -5.80
CA SER A 110 17.61 16.82 -5.57
C SER A 110 17.93 16.43 -4.12
N ASN A 111 17.28 17.03 -3.10
CA ASN A 111 17.61 16.83 -1.69
C ASN A 111 16.48 16.20 -0.84
N GLY A 112 15.30 15.93 -1.43
CA GLY A 112 14.12 15.43 -0.70
C GLY A 112 13.77 13.95 -0.89
N VAL A 113 14.62 13.15 -1.54
CA VAL A 113 14.37 11.72 -1.78
C VAL A 113 14.58 10.93 -0.47
N VAL A 114 13.55 10.20 -0.07
CA VAL A 114 13.58 9.30 1.08
C VAL A 114 13.38 7.88 0.59
N LEU A 115 14.32 6.99 0.95
CA LEU A 115 14.14 5.56 0.76
C LEU A 115 13.25 5.01 1.88
N ALA A 116 12.13 4.41 1.48
CA ALA A 116 11.15 3.79 2.34
C ALA A 116 10.85 2.37 1.84
N GLU A 117 9.92 1.68 2.50
CA GLU A 117 9.31 0.46 2.00
C GLU A 117 7.81 0.70 1.79
N ALA A 118 7.21 0.01 0.83
CA ALA A 118 5.77 -0.04 0.63
C ALA A 118 5.31 -1.47 0.39
N TYR A 119 4.03 -1.72 0.63
CA TYR A 119 3.38 -2.99 0.36
C TYR A 119 2.96 -3.01 -1.11
N PHE A 120 3.59 -3.83 -1.94
CA PHE A 120 3.22 -4.03 -3.34
C PHE A 120 2.34 -5.27 -3.48
N ALA A 121 1.43 -5.24 -4.44
CA ALA A 121 0.67 -6.42 -4.85
C ALA A 121 1.64 -7.56 -5.16
N HIS A 122 1.39 -8.73 -4.60
CA HIS A 122 2.31 -9.86 -4.74
C HIS A 122 2.55 -10.19 -6.23
N CYS A 123 3.82 -10.39 -6.59
CA CYS A 123 4.29 -10.61 -7.96
C CYS A 123 3.53 -11.73 -8.72
N ARG A 124 2.97 -12.71 -8.01
CA ARG A 124 2.17 -13.80 -8.62
C ARG A 124 0.96 -13.29 -9.43
N PHE A 125 0.34 -12.18 -9.02
CA PHE A 125 -0.88 -11.67 -9.64
C PHE A 125 -0.81 -10.19 -10.02
N GLY A 126 0.12 -9.41 -9.45
CA GLY A 126 0.18 -7.96 -9.60
C GLY A 126 0.10 -7.50 -11.06
N GLU A 127 0.99 -7.98 -11.94
CA GLU A 127 0.97 -7.57 -13.36
C GLU A 127 -0.30 -8.02 -14.09
N ARG A 128 -0.83 -9.22 -13.82
CA ARG A 128 -2.09 -9.66 -14.42
C ARG A 128 -3.27 -8.81 -13.97
N LEU A 129 -3.27 -8.35 -12.72
CA LEU A 129 -4.26 -7.41 -12.22
C LEU A 129 -4.17 -6.05 -12.97
N TRP A 130 -2.96 -5.57 -13.28
CA TRP A 130 -2.78 -4.36 -14.09
C TRP A 130 -3.39 -4.48 -15.48
N GLU A 131 -3.09 -5.59 -16.15
CA GLU A 131 -3.61 -5.92 -17.48
C GLU A 131 -5.14 -6.03 -17.46
N LYS A 132 -5.70 -6.74 -16.47
CA LYS A 132 -7.15 -6.91 -16.29
C LYS A 132 -7.88 -5.59 -16.02
N LYS A 133 -7.19 -4.61 -15.45
CA LYS A 133 -7.70 -3.24 -15.23
C LYS A 133 -7.46 -2.31 -16.42
N GLY A 134 -7.06 -2.85 -17.58
CA GLY A 134 -6.93 -2.10 -18.83
C GLY A 134 -5.79 -1.10 -18.83
N LYS A 135 -4.76 -1.31 -17.98
CA LYS A 135 -3.62 -0.38 -17.81
C LYS A 135 -4.04 1.05 -17.46
N CYS A 136 -5.16 1.19 -16.75
CA CYS A 136 -5.63 2.45 -16.22
C CYS A 136 -5.57 2.41 -14.69
N GLY A 137 -4.88 3.39 -14.10
CA GLY A 137 -4.64 3.46 -12.66
C GLY A 137 -4.84 4.87 -12.14
N MET A 138 -4.90 5.00 -10.82
CA MET A 138 -5.08 6.28 -10.13
C MET A 138 -3.74 6.84 -9.62
N CYS A 139 -3.67 8.15 -9.44
CA CYS A 139 -2.54 8.81 -8.77
C CYS A 139 -2.67 8.81 -7.25
N GLU A 140 -3.84 8.46 -6.71
CA GLU A 140 -4.11 8.45 -5.28
C GLU A 140 -5.33 7.60 -4.98
N PHE A 141 -5.29 6.85 -3.89
CA PHE A 141 -6.48 6.24 -3.29
C PHE A 141 -7.17 7.26 -2.39
N GLY A 142 -8.26 7.85 -2.87
CA GLY A 142 -9.01 8.91 -2.22
C GLY A 142 -10.12 8.39 -1.29
N GLU A 143 -10.81 9.31 -0.61
CA GLU A 143 -11.90 8.96 0.34
C GLU A 143 -13.05 8.23 -0.37
N ASN A 144 -13.38 8.65 -1.60
CA ASN A 144 -14.40 7.99 -2.42
C ASN A 144 -14.04 6.53 -2.74
N ASP A 145 -12.77 6.22 -2.95
CA ASP A 145 -12.31 4.85 -3.17
C ASP A 145 -12.39 4.04 -1.86
N GLY A 146 -12.07 4.68 -0.73
CA GLY A 146 -12.18 4.10 0.61
C GLY A 146 -13.60 3.68 0.99
N VAL A 147 -14.63 4.37 0.48
CA VAL A 147 -16.05 3.98 0.69
C VAL A 147 -16.37 2.62 0.06
N LEU A 148 -15.71 2.25 -1.03
CA LEU A 148 -15.92 0.97 -1.71
C LEU A 148 -15.19 -0.20 -1.03
N TYR A 149 -14.34 0.09 -0.03
CA TYR A 149 -13.57 -0.94 0.67
C TYR A 149 -14.46 -1.77 1.60
N VAL A 150 -14.45 -3.09 1.37
CA VAL A 150 -15.12 -4.06 2.23
C VAL A 150 -14.12 -4.66 3.22
N ARG A 151 -14.38 -4.47 4.52
CA ARG A 151 -13.53 -4.98 5.60
C ARG A 151 -13.52 -6.51 5.60
N VAL A 152 -12.41 -7.09 6.03
CA VAL A 152 -12.20 -8.56 6.06
C VAL A 152 -13.36 -9.32 6.72
N LYS A 153 -13.89 -8.81 7.85
CA LYS A 153 -14.99 -9.43 8.59
C LYS A 153 -16.33 -9.50 7.82
N ASP A 154 -16.50 -8.60 6.85
CA ASP A 154 -17.73 -8.42 6.06
C ASP A 154 -17.62 -9.10 4.68
N ARG A 155 -16.45 -9.69 4.37
CA ARG A 155 -16.24 -10.44 3.12
C ARG A 155 -16.89 -11.84 3.21
N PRO A 156 -17.32 -12.41 2.08
CA PRO A 156 -17.76 -13.79 2.02
C PRO A 156 -16.72 -14.75 2.60
N ARG A 157 -17.17 -15.74 3.38
CA ARG A 157 -16.27 -16.66 4.10
C ARG A 157 -15.98 -17.98 3.38
N PHE A 158 -16.61 -18.19 2.22
CA PHE A 158 -16.52 -19.46 1.50
C PHE A 158 -15.28 -19.58 0.60
N SER A 159 -14.55 -18.48 0.37
CA SER A 159 -13.32 -18.43 -0.43
C SER A 159 -12.33 -17.43 0.15
N SER A 160 -11.04 -17.66 -0.06
CA SER A 160 -10.04 -16.65 0.27
C SER A 160 -10.04 -15.55 -0.79
N VAL A 161 -9.74 -14.32 -0.37
CA VAL A 161 -9.62 -13.19 -1.31
C VAL A 161 -8.55 -13.47 -2.38
N LEU A 162 -7.52 -14.24 -2.05
CA LEU A 162 -6.48 -14.62 -3.00
C LEU A 162 -6.99 -15.59 -4.06
N ASP A 163 -7.80 -16.58 -3.68
CA ASP A 163 -8.38 -17.53 -4.65
C ASP A 163 -9.33 -16.80 -5.61
N GLU A 164 -10.14 -15.88 -5.08
CA GLU A 164 -11.04 -15.07 -5.91
C GLU A 164 -10.29 -14.11 -6.81
N LEU A 165 -9.21 -13.49 -6.31
CA LEU A 165 -8.37 -12.61 -7.10
C LEU A 165 -7.65 -13.39 -8.21
N GLU A 166 -7.15 -14.58 -7.91
CA GLU A 166 -6.50 -15.49 -8.85
C GLU A 166 -7.46 -15.92 -9.96
N ALA A 167 -8.69 -16.29 -9.59
CA ALA A 167 -9.75 -16.60 -10.54
C ALA A 167 -10.11 -15.38 -11.40
N PHE A 168 -10.18 -14.19 -10.80
CA PHE A 168 -10.47 -12.95 -11.50
C PHE A 168 -9.40 -12.61 -12.54
N VAL A 169 -8.11 -12.64 -12.17
CA VAL A 169 -7.01 -12.30 -13.09
C VAL A 169 -6.76 -13.37 -14.14
N SER A 170 -7.20 -14.61 -13.90
CA SER A 170 -7.08 -15.73 -14.86
C SER A 170 -8.27 -15.84 -15.82
N SER A 171 -9.40 -15.20 -15.51
CA SER A 171 -10.57 -15.19 -16.40
C SER A 171 -10.25 -14.49 -17.73
N THR A 172 -10.70 -15.06 -18.85
CA THR A 172 -10.67 -14.38 -20.14
C THR A 172 -11.62 -13.18 -20.11
N THR A 173 -11.15 -12.02 -20.56
CA THR A 173 -12.06 -10.95 -20.99
C THR A 173 -12.64 -11.38 -22.33
N ASP A 174 -13.90 -11.80 -22.33
CA ASP A 174 -14.71 -11.92 -23.56
C ASP A 174 -14.93 -10.54 -24.21
#